data_AF-A0A2B7X7G4-F1
#
_entry.id   AF-A0A2B7X7G4-F1
#
_cell.length_a   1.000
_cell.length_b   1.000
_cell.length_c   1.000
_cell.angle_alpha   90.00
_cell.angle_beta   90.00
_cell.angle_gamma   90.00
#
_symmetry.space_group_name_H-M   'P 1'
#
loop_
_entity.id
_entity.type
_entity.pdbx_description
1 polymer ?
#
loop_
_entity_poly.entity_id
_entity_poly.type
_entity_poly.pdbx_seq_one_letter_code
_entity_poly.pdbx_strand_id
1 'polypeptide(L)'
;MKTQQLLQVLLSVTLASSRPLPHRSIASRLHTREVPQELSHFKFLSSVQDSLQLDNPNEIVDPVFGLLGNEAGAEGAGLIEDIDCLQQATADQAFTNAKAAGDIQGMTDALIYRALERNTGSVGLASVLCESLEAVNPEIAAITQHQDPASEGAAELNRQIALDLAAQIASIGGDPLQAIDSGTFEPGDVNDPTGAGNTCDTEGDEEGCIFTLNLLVPDVSEDEINSAVAEAGIDVEVAAAGADALADECTAELAAGDDEAAVANATATAGVAAAVATDEVEADQVASSSSSADVLGLANLDLGLCRGASPLIAFGGSSYAPVDLGVFSHNSVDSINALTSFICDTLSSTCLANSDVVEACVLGQALAAQQTGIAAANAFNNAILLLDV
;
A
#
# COMPACT_ATOMS: atom_id res chain seq x y z
N MET A 1 31.64 65.46 -47.20
CA MET A 1 31.80 64.79 -48.51
C MET A 1 32.07 63.32 -48.20
N LYS A 2 31.06 62.46 -48.32
CA LYS A 2 30.76 61.65 -49.53
C LYS A 2 31.84 60.60 -49.81
N THR A 3 31.39 59.32 -49.78
CA THR A 3 31.74 58.20 -50.69
C THR A 3 33.19 57.67 -50.61
N GLN A 4 33.53 56.38 -50.68
CA GLN A 4 32.84 55.20 -51.21
C GLN A 4 33.67 53.93 -50.87
N GLN A 5 32.96 52.84 -50.54
CA GLN A 5 33.16 51.43 -50.96
C GLN A 5 34.57 50.79 -51.03
N LEU A 6 34.74 49.67 -50.31
CA LEU A 6 34.93 48.30 -50.83
C LEU A 6 34.96 47.34 -49.61
N LEU A 7 33.88 46.64 -49.23
CA LEU A 7 33.40 45.36 -49.76
C LEU A 7 34.48 44.25 -49.82
N GLN A 8 34.64 43.49 -48.74
CA GLN A 8 34.88 42.04 -48.84
C GLN A 8 34.05 41.29 -47.77
N VAL A 9 33.31 40.33 -48.29
CA VAL A 9 32.34 39.45 -47.66
C VAL A 9 33.07 38.24 -47.09
N LEU A 10 32.87 37.95 -45.80
CA LEU A 10 33.15 36.65 -45.19
C LEU A 10 31.88 36.24 -44.42
N LEU A 11 30.96 35.60 -45.14
CA LEU A 11 29.82 34.89 -44.57
C LEU A 11 30.27 33.45 -44.31
N SER A 12 30.60 33.14 -43.06
CA SER A 12 30.79 31.78 -42.60
C SER A 12 29.43 31.19 -42.27
N VAL A 13 28.92 30.34 -43.16
CA VAL A 13 27.75 29.48 -42.90
C VAL A 13 28.19 28.39 -41.92
N THR A 14 27.80 28.52 -40.65
CA THR A 14 27.82 27.37 -39.72
C THR A 14 26.54 26.57 -39.96
N LEU A 15 26.65 25.43 -40.65
CA LEU A 15 25.63 24.40 -40.60
C LEU A 15 25.62 23.81 -39.18
N ALA A 16 24.68 24.24 -38.35
CA ALA A 16 24.28 23.47 -37.19
C ALA A 16 23.58 22.21 -37.71
N SER A 17 24.29 21.09 -37.69
CA SER A 17 23.68 19.78 -37.85
C SER A 17 22.90 19.48 -36.56
N SER A 18 21.58 19.68 -36.62
CA SER A 18 20.64 19.09 -35.67
C SER A 18 20.72 17.57 -35.82
N ARG A 19 21.65 16.96 -35.09
CA ARG A 19 21.62 15.53 -34.81
C ARG A 19 20.41 15.30 -33.91
N PRO A 20 19.51 14.35 -34.23
CA PRO A 20 18.57 13.89 -33.23
C PRO A 20 19.40 13.35 -32.07
N LEU A 21 19.18 13.91 -30.88
CA LEU A 21 19.60 13.25 -29.65
C LEU A 21 19.03 11.84 -29.74
N PRO A 22 19.84 10.77 -29.57
CA PRO A 22 19.23 9.49 -29.32
C PRO A 22 18.39 9.70 -28.06
N HIS A 23 17.07 9.66 -28.21
CA HIS A 23 16.22 9.27 -27.10
C HIS A 23 16.77 7.92 -26.69
N ARG A 24 17.64 7.96 -25.68
CA ARG A 24 17.99 6.82 -24.87
C ARG A 24 16.64 6.49 -24.26
N SER A 25 15.91 5.58 -24.91
CA SER A 25 14.87 4.84 -24.26
C SER A 25 15.47 4.48 -22.91
N ILE A 26 14.85 4.98 -21.84
CA ILE A 26 15.09 4.44 -20.52
C ILE A 26 14.60 3.01 -20.66
N ALA A 27 15.51 2.14 -21.12
CA ALA A 27 15.31 0.72 -21.02
C ALA A 27 15.04 0.53 -19.54
N SER A 28 13.83 0.05 -19.25
CA SER A 28 13.46 -0.39 -17.91
C SER A 28 14.69 -1.07 -17.33
N ARG A 29 15.20 -0.54 -16.22
CA ARG A 29 16.32 -1.15 -15.51
C ARG A 29 15.79 -2.43 -14.87
N LEU A 30 15.45 -3.42 -15.69
CA LEU A 30 15.40 -4.82 -15.29
C LEU A 30 16.85 -5.21 -15.01
N HIS A 31 17.32 -4.83 -13.82
CA HIS A 31 18.39 -5.57 -13.19
C HIS A 31 17.77 -6.90 -12.81
N THR A 32 18.08 -7.95 -13.59
CA THR A 32 18.02 -9.30 -13.06
C THR A 32 18.98 -9.32 -11.88
N ARG A 33 18.41 -9.20 -10.69
CA ARG A 33 19.13 -9.31 -9.44
C ARG A 33 19.30 -10.81 -9.18
N GLU A 34 20.50 -11.36 -9.43
CA GLU A 34 20.93 -12.64 -8.82
C GLU A 34 21.16 -12.42 -7.31
N VAL A 35 20.22 -11.76 -6.64
CA VAL A 35 20.31 -11.52 -5.21
C VAL A 35 19.79 -12.77 -4.51
N PRO A 36 20.39 -13.19 -3.39
CA PRO A 36 19.95 -14.39 -2.72
C PRO A 36 18.46 -14.31 -2.35
N GLN A 37 17.84 -15.49 -2.43
CA GLN A 37 16.41 -15.76 -2.35
C GLN A 37 15.80 -15.29 -1.03
N GLU A 38 14.80 -14.40 -1.08
CA GLU A 38 13.81 -14.04 -0.05
C GLU A 38 12.79 -13.06 -0.69
N LEU A 39 12.24 -13.39 -1.87
CA LEU A 39 11.33 -12.49 -2.61
C LEU A 39 9.85 -12.71 -2.27
N SER A 40 9.58 -13.52 -1.25
CA SER A 40 8.23 -13.88 -0.79
C SER A 40 7.36 -12.65 -0.51
N HIS A 41 7.94 -11.62 0.10
CA HIS A 41 7.29 -10.37 0.51
C HIS A 41 7.73 -9.16 -0.33
N PHE A 42 7.89 -9.34 -1.65
CA PHE A 42 8.55 -8.36 -2.52
C PHE A 42 8.00 -6.93 -2.44
N LYS A 43 6.68 -6.72 -2.30
CA LYS A 43 6.10 -5.37 -2.19
C LYS A 43 6.73 -4.54 -1.07
N PHE A 44 7.02 -5.16 0.08
CA PHE A 44 7.66 -4.49 1.21
C PHE A 44 9.16 -4.29 0.97
N LEU A 45 9.84 -5.26 0.35
CA LEU A 45 11.24 -5.09 -0.04
C LEU A 45 11.43 -3.90 -0.98
N SER A 46 10.54 -3.74 -1.97
CA SER A 46 10.58 -2.63 -2.91
C SER A 46 10.32 -1.29 -2.21
N SER A 47 9.29 -1.20 -1.37
CA SER A 47 8.97 0.03 -0.63
C SER A 47 10.08 0.45 0.34
N VAL A 48 10.62 -0.51 1.10
CA VAL A 48 11.76 -0.28 2.00
C VAL A 48 13.00 0.11 1.21
N GLN A 49 13.21 -0.46 0.02
CA GLN A 49 14.35 -0.11 -0.83
C GLN A 49 14.25 1.35 -1.32
N ASP A 50 13.06 1.79 -1.73
CA ASP A 50 12.83 3.17 -2.15
C ASP A 50 13.05 4.15 -0.99
N SER A 51 12.51 3.84 0.19
CA SER A 51 12.70 4.64 1.41
C SER A 51 14.16 4.68 1.85
N LEU A 52 14.86 3.54 1.84
CA LEU A 52 16.28 3.43 2.19
C LEU A 52 17.16 4.29 1.27
N GLN A 53 16.85 4.37 -0.02
CA GLN A 53 17.67 5.12 -0.99
C GLN A 53 17.58 6.64 -0.84
N LEU A 54 16.61 7.17 -0.10
CA LEU A 54 16.51 8.62 0.16
C LEU A 54 17.71 9.12 0.97
N ASP A 55 18.14 8.38 1.99
CA ASP A 55 19.37 8.61 2.75
C ASP A 55 19.90 7.27 3.31
N ASN A 56 21.02 6.80 2.77
CA ASN A 56 21.62 5.49 3.10
C ASN A 56 23.08 5.66 3.57
N PRO A 57 23.30 6.19 4.79
CA PRO A 57 24.64 6.46 5.30
C PRO A 57 25.47 5.20 5.57
N ASN A 58 24.79 4.07 5.78
CA ASN A 58 25.43 2.78 6.03
C ASN A 58 25.72 1.99 4.75
N GLU A 59 25.44 2.54 3.57
CA GLU A 59 25.71 1.89 2.27
C GLU A 59 25.09 0.49 2.15
N ILE A 60 23.93 0.25 2.79
CA ILE A 60 23.22 -1.04 2.73
C ILE A 60 22.77 -1.28 1.29
N VAL A 61 23.10 -2.45 0.74
CA VAL A 61 23.00 -2.71 -0.71
C VAL A 61 21.57 -2.96 -1.15
N ASP A 62 20.83 -3.77 -0.39
CA ASP A 62 19.42 -4.09 -0.63
C ASP A 62 18.75 -4.59 0.65
N PRO A 63 17.47 -4.27 0.89
CA PRO A 63 16.72 -4.79 2.03
C PRO A 63 16.62 -6.32 2.07
N VAL A 64 16.64 -7.03 0.95
CA VAL A 64 16.55 -8.49 0.95
C VAL A 64 17.71 -9.13 1.72
N PHE A 65 18.89 -8.48 1.76
CA PHE A 65 20.02 -9.00 2.53
C PHE A 65 19.78 -9.02 4.03
N GLY A 66 18.90 -8.15 4.56
CA GLY A 66 18.49 -8.20 5.96
C GLY A 66 17.62 -9.41 6.30
N LEU A 67 16.92 -9.98 5.32
CA LEU A 67 16.06 -11.17 5.50
C LEU A 67 16.83 -12.49 5.34
N LEU A 68 18.08 -12.44 4.89
CA LEU A 68 18.93 -13.61 4.72
C LEU A 68 19.66 -13.99 6.00
N GLY A 69 20.13 -15.23 6.02
CA GLY A 69 21.07 -15.73 7.02
C GLY A 69 22.41 -15.00 6.94
N ASN A 70 23.15 -14.98 8.06
CA ASN A 70 24.29 -14.08 8.23
C ASN A 70 25.40 -14.23 7.18
N GLU A 71 25.60 -15.43 6.62
CA GLU A 71 26.58 -15.64 5.54
C GLU A 71 26.23 -14.84 4.28
N ALA A 72 24.97 -14.92 3.82
CA ALA A 72 24.52 -14.23 2.64
C ALA A 72 24.20 -12.75 2.91
N GLY A 73 23.63 -12.43 4.08
CA GLY A 73 23.35 -11.05 4.48
C GLY A 73 24.60 -10.16 4.54
N ALA A 74 25.76 -10.73 4.88
CA ALA A 74 27.04 -10.02 4.90
C ALA A 74 27.45 -9.43 3.55
N GLU A 75 26.97 -9.99 2.42
CA GLU A 75 27.30 -9.49 1.08
C GLU A 75 26.65 -8.13 0.77
N GLY A 76 25.53 -7.83 1.45
CA GLY A 76 24.77 -6.58 1.26
C GLY A 76 24.73 -5.66 2.47
N ALA A 77 25.48 -5.98 3.53
CA ALA A 77 25.41 -5.29 4.81
C ALA A 77 25.94 -3.84 4.78
N GLY A 78 26.72 -3.48 3.75
CA GLY A 78 27.38 -2.17 3.68
C GLY A 78 28.34 -1.98 4.85
N LEU A 79 28.06 -0.98 5.69
CA LEU A 79 28.83 -0.63 6.89
C LEU A 79 28.27 -1.25 8.18
N ILE A 80 27.20 -2.06 8.10
CA ILE A 80 26.68 -2.78 9.26
C ILE A 80 27.58 -3.99 9.55
N GLU A 81 28.27 -3.97 10.68
CA GLU A 81 29.19 -5.04 11.06
C GLU A 81 28.48 -6.24 11.72
N ASP A 82 27.44 -5.97 12.52
CA ASP A 82 26.65 -7.01 13.15
C ASP A 82 25.48 -7.41 12.25
N ILE A 83 25.63 -8.56 11.59
CA ILE A 83 24.64 -9.03 10.61
C ILE A 83 23.33 -9.45 11.29
N ASP A 84 23.35 -9.80 12.58
CA ASP A 84 22.10 -10.05 13.33
C ASP A 84 21.24 -8.79 13.46
N CYS A 85 21.88 -7.61 13.31
CA CYS A 85 21.23 -6.31 13.32
C CYS A 85 20.91 -5.74 11.94
N LEU A 86 21.26 -6.41 10.84
CA LEU A 86 21.13 -5.84 9.49
C LEU A 86 19.67 -5.51 9.14
N GLN A 87 18.72 -6.39 9.44
CA GLN A 87 17.30 -6.14 9.21
C GLN A 87 16.81 -4.92 10.01
N GLN A 88 17.13 -4.87 11.31
CA GLN A 88 16.71 -3.77 12.17
C GLN A 88 17.30 -2.44 11.68
N ALA A 89 18.60 -2.41 11.35
CA ALA A 89 19.25 -1.22 10.83
C ALA A 89 18.65 -0.75 9.49
N THR A 90 18.29 -1.71 8.61
CA THR A 90 17.64 -1.41 7.33
C THR A 90 16.25 -0.82 7.54
N ALA A 91 15.43 -1.46 8.38
CA ALA A 91 14.09 -1.00 8.71
C ALA A 91 14.11 0.38 9.39
N ASP A 92 15.01 0.57 10.36
CA ASP A 92 15.14 1.82 11.11
C ASP A 92 15.57 3.00 10.23
N GLN A 93 16.51 2.78 9.30
CA GLN A 93 16.91 3.81 8.34
C GLN A 93 15.78 4.13 7.35
N ALA A 94 15.10 3.11 6.79
CA ALA A 94 13.98 3.31 5.88
C ALA A 94 12.83 4.06 6.57
N PHE A 95 12.47 3.67 7.80
CA PHE A 95 11.46 4.34 8.60
C PHE A 95 11.84 5.79 8.89
N THR A 96 13.09 6.07 9.26
CA THR A 96 13.59 7.44 9.46
C THR A 96 13.38 8.30 8.23
N ASN A 97 13.70 7.75 7.05
CA ASN A 97 13.58 8.45 5.78
C ASN A 97 12.11 8.70 5.41
N ALA A 98 11.25 7.68 5.54
CA ALA A 98 9.82 7.80 5.29
C ALA A 98 9.16 8.82 6.24
N LYS A 99 9.52 8.79 7.53
CA LYS A 99 9.07 9.76 8.54
C LYS A 99 9.49 11.19 8.21
N ALA A 100 10.72 11.38 7.73
CA ALA A 100 11.19 12.69 7.27
C ALA A 100 10.46 13.18 6.01
N ALA A 101 9.95 12.27 5.18
CA ALA A 101 9.15 12.56 3.99
C ALA A 101 7.65 12.75 4.28
N GLY A 102 7.16 12.38 5.47
CA GLY A 102 5.73 12.35 5.78
C GLY A 102 4.99 11.19 5.11
N ASP A 103 5.70 10.13 4.72
CA ASP A 103 5.15 8.97 4.03
C ASP A 103 4.68 7.91 5.03
N ILE A 104 3.38 7.90 5.34
CA ILE A 104 2.77 6.94 6.28
C ILE A 104 2.87 5.51 5.76
N GLN A 105 2.73 5.30 4.45
CA GLN A 105 2.81 3.95 3.88
C GLN A 105 4.26 3.45 3.92
N GLY A 106 5.24 4.26 3.56
CA GLY A 106 6.66 3.91 3.70
C GLY A 106 7.08 3.62 5.14
N MET A 107 6.53 4.34 6.13
CA MET A 107 6.73 4.01 7.55
C MET A 107 6.07 2.68 7.92
N THR A 108 4.85 2.43 7.45
CA THR A 108 4.12 1.17 7.69
C THR A 108 4.86 -0.02 7.10
N ASP A 109 5.32 0.09 5.85
CA ASP A 109 6.07 -0.96 5.16
C ASP A 109 7.42 -1.25 5.84
N ALA A 110 8.07 -0.23 6.40
CA ALA A 110 9.30 -0.41 7.18
C ALA A 110 9.04 -1.16 8.51
N LEU A 111 7.91 -0.90 9.18
CA LEU A 111 7.50 -1.66 10.38
C LEU A 111 7.18 -3.12 10.01
N ILE A 112 6.44 -3.36 8.92
CA ILE A 112 6.13 -4.71 8.45
C ILE A 112 7.43 -5.44 8.10
N TYR A 113 8.35 -4.82 7.36
CA TYR A 113 9.65 -5.38 7.04
C TYR A 113 10.48 -5.72 8.30
N ARG A 114 10.42 -4.90 9.35
CA ARG A 114 11.09 -5.19 10.64
C ARG A 114 10.56 -6.47 11.27
N ALA A 115 9.27 -6.72 11.11
CA ALA A 115 8.60 -7.89 11.66
C ALA A 115 8.87 -9.16 10.82
N LEU A 116 9.11 -9.07 9.51
CA LEU A 116 9.29 -10.26 8.66
C LEU A 116 10.31 -11.25 9.22
N GLU A 117 10.06 -12.54 9.01
CA GLU A 117 10.98 -13.61 9.35
C GLU A 117 12.31 -13.44 8.60
N ARG A 118 13.43 -13.69 9.30
CA ARG A 118 14.74 -13.86 8.66
C ARG A 118 14.99 -15.35 8.43
N ASN A 119 15.41 -15.70 7.22
CA ASN A 119 15.80 -17.05 6.87
C ASN A 119 17.15 -17.40 7.54
N THR A 120 17.12 -18.32 8.50
CA THR A 120 18.33 -18.77 9.22
C THR A 120 19.12 -19.85 8.48
N GLY A 121 18.63 -20.30 7.31
CA GLY A 121 19.20 -21.39 6.52
C GLY A 121 18.89 -22.78 7.07
N SER A 122 17.96 -22.91 8.02
CA SER A 122 17.56 -24.19 8.61
C SER A 122 16.14 -24.13 9.19
N VAL A 123 15.31 -25.10 8.84
CA VAL A 123 13.95 -25.23 9.35
C VAL A 123 13.94 -25.41 10.87
N GLY A 124 13.16 -24.58 11.56
CA GLY A 124 12.98 -24.60 13.01
C GLY A 124 14.14 -24.02 13.81
N LEU A 125 15.08 -23.34 13.15
CA LEU A 125 16.13 -22.59 13.82
C LEU A 125 15.66 -21.16 14.05
N ALA A 126 15.52 -20.80 15.33
CA ALA A 126 15.21 -19.44 15.75
C ALA A 126 16.31 -18.45 15.31
N SER A 127 15.87 -17.30 14.79
CA SER A 127 16.71 -16.19 14.43
C SER A 127 17.28 -15.50 15.68
N VAL A 128 18.57 -15.18 15.65
CA VAL A 128 19.20 -14.37 16.70
C VAL A 128 18.65 -12.94 16.65
N LEU A 129 18.29 -12.38 17.80
CA LEU A 129 17.82 -11.01 17.91
C LEU A 129 19.00 -10.03 17.84
N CYS A 130 18.74 -8.83 17.30
CA CYS A 130 19.71 -7.75 17.34
C CYS A 130 19.86 -7.22 18.77
N GLU A 131 21.07 -7.35 19.34
CA GLU A 131 21.38 -6.84 20.69
C GLU A 131 22.42 -5.71 20.69
N SER A 132 23.17 -5.54 19.60
CA SER A 132 24.32 -4.62 19.55
C SER A 132 23.98 -3.23 19.02
N LEU A 133 22.89 -3.08 18.28
CA LEU A 133 22.42 -1.81 17.74
C LEU A 133 21.07 -1.43 18.38
N GLU A 134 21.01 -0.21 18.91
CA GLU A 134 19.77 0.40 19.38
C GLU A 134 19.12 1.13 18.20
N ALA A 135 17.85 0.84 17.91
CA ALA A 135 17.10 1.55 16.88
C ALA A 135 16.87 3.01 17.29
N VAL A 136 16.98 3.92 16.33
CA VAL A 136 16.72 5.35 16.50
C VAL A 136 15.23 5.60 16.70
N ASN A 137 14.39 4.86 15.98
CA ASN A 137 12.93 5.02 16.07
C ASN A 137 12.35 4.06 17.12
N PRO A 138 11.63 4.59 18.13
CA PRO A 138 11.00 3.74 19.15
C PRO A 138 9.96 2.78 18.57
N GLU A 139 9.32 3.14 17.46
CA GLU A 139 8.36 2.28 16.76
C GLU A 139 9.05 1.02 16.20
N ILE A 140 10.26 1.16 15.66
CA ILE A 140 11.08 0.03 15.19
C ILE A 140 11.68 -0.75 16.36
N ALA A 141 12.09 -0.07 17.44
CA ALA A 141 12.60 -0.71 18.66
C ALA A 141 11.56 -1.58 19.38
N ALA A 142 10.27 -1.26 19.22
CA ALA A 142 9.16 -1.99 19.84
C ALA A 142 8.86 -3.34 19.17
N ILE A 143 9.43 -3.61 17.99
CA ILE A 143 9.15 -4.78 17.18
C ILE A 143 10.41 -5.62 16.99
N THR A 144 10.26 -6.94 17.10
CA THR A 144 11.28 -7.92 16.71
C THR A 144 10.83 -8.68 15.47
N GLN A 145 11.76 -9.40 14.84
CA GLN A 145 11.41 -10.28 13.73
C GLN A 145 10.65 -11.53 14.19
N HIS A 146 9.74 -12.00 13.33
CA HIS A 146 9.15 -13.32 13.41
C HIS A 146 10.25 -14.38 13.46
N GLN A 147 9.94 -15.47 14.14
CA GLN A 147 10.77 -16.66 14.19
C GLN A 147 10.28 -17.68 13.16
N ASP A 148 11.19 -18.57 12.74
CA ASP A 148 10.83 -19.70 11.89
C ASP A 148 9.64 -20.46 12.52
N PRO A 149 8.53 -20.65 11.78
CA PRO A 149 7.29 -21.21 12.34
C PRO A 149 7.41 -22.64 12.87
N ALA A 150 8.43 -23.39 12.45
CA ALA A 150 8.73 -24.72 12.98
C ALA A 150 9.57 -24.68 14.27
N SER A 151 10.00 -23.51 14.74
CA SER A 151 10.73 -23.33 16.00
C SER A 151 9.82 -23.49 17.21
N GLU A 152 10.39 -23.96 18.33
CA GLU A 152 9.64 -24.13 19.58
C GLU A 152 9.09 -22.78 20.09
N GLY A 153 7.78 -22.68 20.21
CA GLY A 153 7.10 -21.48 20.72
C GLY A 153 6.90 -20.36 19.69
N ALA A 154 7.31 -20.56 18.43
CA ALA A 154 7.22 -19.53 17.38
C ALA A 154 5.80 -18.99 17.18
N ALA A 155 4.79 -19.86 17.12
CA ALA A 155 3.40 -19.42 16.87
C ALA A 155 2.89 -18.37 17.87
N GLU A 156 3.20 -18.53 19.17
CA GLU A 156 2.78 -17.55 20.18
C GLU A 156 3.61 -16.27 20.11
N LEU A 157 4.91 -16.40 19.86
CA LEU A 157 5.82 -15.25 19.76
C LEU A 157 5.52 -14.40 18.51
N ASN A 158 5.34 -15.04 17.36
CA ASN A 158 4.98 -14.42 16.08
C ASN A 158 3.64 -13.70 16.18
N ARG A 159 2.65 -14.35 16.79
CA ARG A 159 1.37 -13.72 17.13
C ARG A 159 1.56 -12.45 17.96
N GLN A 160 2.36 -12.48 19.02
CA GLN A 160 2.62 -11.28 19.82
C GLN A 160 3.32 -10.18 19.02
N ILE A 161 4.30 -10.55 18.19
CA ILE A 161 5.00 -9.63 17.28
C ILE A 161 4.01 -8.94 16.32
N ALA A 162 3.09 -9.69 15.73
CA ALA A 162 2.07 -9.13 14.83
C ALA A 162 1.10 -8.19 15.55
N LEU A 163 0.74 -8.46 16.80
CA LEU A 163 -0.06 -7.52 17.61
C LEU A 163 0.72 -6.26 17.98
N ASP A 164 1.99 -6.39 18.35
CA ASP A 164 2.87 -5.26 18.64
C ASP A 164 3.08 -4.40 17.39
N LEU A 165 3.26 -5.03 16.23
CA LEU A 165 3.31 -4.39 14.91
C LEU A 165 2.04 -3.60 14.62
N ALA A 166 0.86 -4.22 14.80
CA ALA A 166 -0.42 -3.54 14.58
C ALA A 166 -0.56 -2.29 15.46
N ALA A 167 -0.14 -2.36 16.73
CA ALA A 167 -0.14 -1.21 17.62
C ALA A 167 0.80 -0.10 17.13
N GLN A 168 1.99 -0.44 16.62
CA GLN A 168 2.91 0.55 16.06
C GLN A 168 2.36 1.19 14.78
N ILE A 169 1.79 0.41 13.86
CA ILE A 169 1.18 0.92 12.63
C ILE A 169 0.04 1.89 12.97
N ALA A 170 -0.83 1.52 13.91
CA ALA A 170 -1.89 2.42 14.35
C ALA A 170 -1.34 3.71 14.99
N SER A 171 -0.24 3.62 15.74
CA SER A 171 0.37 4.77 16.42
C SER A 171 0.95 5.82 15.46
N ILE A 172 1.34 5.42 14.25
CA ILE A 172 1.81 6.32 13.19
C ILE A 172 0.68 6.78 12.25
N GLY A 173 -0.56 6.35 12.49
CA GLY A 173 -1.73 6.67 11.68
C GLY A 173 -1.92 5.77 10.45
N GLY A 174 -1.23 4.63 10.36
CA GLY A 174 -1.45 3.62 9.33
C GLY A 174 -2.61 2.66 9.66
N ASP A 175 -2.96 1.79 8.72
CA ASP A 175 -3.99 0.76 8.92
C ASP A 175 -3.41 -0.46 9.67
N PRO A 176 -3.81 -0.69 10.94
CA PRO A 176 -3.27 -1.80 11.73
C PRO A 176 -3.55 -3.19 11.13
N LEU A 177 -4.55 -3.34 10.25
CA LEU A 177 -4.82 -4.62 9.59
C LEU A 177 -3.69 -5.04 8.65
N GLN A 178 -2.87 -4.11 8.17
CA GLN A 178 -1.68 -4.45 7.37
C GLN A 178 -0.66 -5.28 8.14
N ALA A 179 -0.74 -5.37 9.47
CA ALA A 179 0.09 -6.28 10.26
C ALA A 179 -0.11 -7.76 9.88
N ILE A 180 -1.28 -8.14 9.33
CA ILE A 180 -1.56 -9.49 8.83
C ILE A 180 -0.55 -9.89 7.74
N ASP A 181 -0.11 -8.93 6.93
CA ASP A 181 0.82 -9.17 5.82
C ASP A 181 2.25 -9.47 6.27
N SER A 182 2.54 -9.40 7.58
CA SER A 182 3.83 -9.83 8.15
C SER A 182 3.91 -11.33 8.42
N GLY A 183 2.81 -12.06 8.21
CA GLY A 183 2.70 -13.49 8.49
C GLY A 183 3.71 -14.34 7.72
N THR A 184 3.89 -15.56 8.21
CA THR A 184 4.91 -16.49 7.67
C THR A 184 4.29 -17.57 6.78
N PHE A 185 5.12 -18.49 6.28
CA PHE A 185 4.63 -19.73 5.66
C PHE A 185 4.10 -20.72 6.72
N GLU A 186 3.46 -21.81 6.27
CA GLU A 186 3.20 -22.97 7.14
C GLU A 186 4.52 -23.53 7.71
N PRO A 187 4.55 -24.05 8.95
CA PRO A 187 5.73 -24.69 9.52
C PRO A 187 6.28 -25.82 8.65
N GLY A 188 7.59 -25.78 8.37
CA GLY A 188 8.31 -26.81 7.63
C GLY A 188 8.61 -28.08 8.45
N ASP A 189 9.18 -29.10 7.80
CA ASP A 189 9.73 -30.28 8.49
C ASP A 189 11.14 -29.99 9.02
N VAL A 190 11.30 -29.99 10.34
CA VAL A 190 12.62 -29.81 11.01
C VAL A 190 13.66 -30.87 10.64
N ASN A 191 13.25 -31.97 10.00
CA ASN A 191 14.13 -33.02 9.51
C ASN A 191 14.45 -32.88 8.01
N ASP A 192 14.03 -31.79 7.36
CA ASP A 192 14.32 -31.52 5.95
C ASP A 192 15.85 -31.41 5.74
N PRO A 193 16.45 -32.33 4.95
CA PRO A 193 17.89 -32.32 4.72
C PRO A 193 18.37 -31.13 3.87
N THR A 194 17.47 -30.38 3.24
CA THR A 194 17.79 -29.18 2.46
C THR A 194 17.81 -27.92 3.31
N GLY A 195 17.11 -27.92 4.46
CA GLY A 195 16.96 -26.76 5.32
C GLY A 195 16.12 -25.62 4.73
N ALA A 196 15.50 -25.81 3.55
CA ALA A 196 14.83 -24.74 2.82
C ALA A 196 13.42 -24.42 3.36
N GLY A 197 12.74 -25.39 3.97
CA GLY A 197 11.38 -25.19 4.48
C GLY A 197 10.38 -24.87 3.37
N ASN A 198 9.29 -24.19 3.75
CA ASN A 198 8.33 -23.63 2.79
C ASN A 198 8.81 -22.24 2.38
N THR A 199 9.03 -22.03 1.09
CA THR A 199 9.46 -20.74 0.53
C THR A 199 8.96 -20.59 -0.91
N CYS A 200 9.03 -19.37 -1.43
CA CYS A 200 8.81 -19.07 -2.84
C CYS A 200 9.67 -17.88 -3.26
N ASP A 201 10.09 -17.86 -4.53
CA ASP A 201 10.94 -16.82 -5.10
C ASP A 201 10.59 -16.58 -6.57
N THR A 202 9.40 -16.06 -6.82
CA THR A 202 8.95 -15.77 -8.19
C THR A 202 9.57 -14.46 -8.68
N GLU A 203 10.56 -14.53 -9.58
CA GLU A 203 11.12 -13.34 -10.22
C GLU A 203 10.05 -12.57 -11.01
N GLY A 204 9.99 -11.25 -10.79
CA GLY A 204 9.02 -10.37 -11.47
C GLY A 204 7.62 -10.38 -10.87
N ASP A 205 7.41 -11.07 -9.73
CA ASP A 205 6.22 -10.91 -8.92
C ASP A 205 6.36 -9.66 -8.04
N GLU A 206 5.72 -8.56 -8.46
CA GLU A 206 5.80 -7.26 -7.78
C GLU A 206 5.01 -7.22 -6.46
N GLU A 207 4.07 -8.15 -6.25
CA GLU A 207 3.32 -8.25 -4.99
C GLU A 207 4.09 -9.09 -3.96
N GLY A 208 4.70 -10.18 -4.44
CA GLY A 208 5.38 -11.16 -3.62
C GLY A 208 4.63 -12.48 -3.65
N CYS A 209 5.37 -13.56 -3.92
CA CYS A 209 4.76 -14.85 -4.20
C CYS A 209 4.03 -15.47 -3.02
N ILE A 210 4.28 -15.01 -1.78
CA ILE A 210 3.51 -15.47 -0.63
C ILE A 210 2.05 -15.04 -0.72
N PHE A 211 1.79 -13.86 -1.31
CA PHE A 211 0.46 -13.31 -1.53
C PHE A 211 -0.17 -13.89 -2.79
N THR A 212 0.53 -13.85 -3.93
CA THR A 212 -0.03 -14.27 -5.22
C THR A 212 -0.35 -15.77 -5.27
N LEU A 213 0.40 -16.58 -4.51
CA LEU A 213 0.17 -18.02 -4.40
C LEU A 213 -0.69 -18.40 -3.18
N ASN A 214 -1.14 -17.43 -2.38
CA ASN A 214 -1.91 -17.63 -1.15
C ASN A 214 -1.22 -18.60 -0.18
N LEU A 215 0.08 -18.36 0.06
CA LEU A 215 0.91 -19.17 0.96
C LEU A 215 1.07 -18.51 2.35
N LEU A 216 0.61 -17.27 2.50
CA LEU A 216 0.62 -16.54 3.78
C LEU A 216 -0.25 -17.26 4.81
N VAL A 217 0.34 -17.56 5.96
CA VAL A 217 -0.37 -17.97 7.16
C VAL A 217 -0.41 -16.79 8.11
N PRO A 218 -1.58 -16.16 8.34
CA PRO A 218 -1.66 -15.03 9.24
C PRO A 218 -1.48 -15.48 10.69
N ASP A 219 -0.60 -14.80 11.43
CA ASP A 219 -0.35 -15.07 12.86
C ASP A 219 -1.46 -14.56 13.78
N VAL A 220 -2.24 -13.59 13.28
CA VAL A 220 -3.34 -12.91 13.99
C VAL A 220 -4.54 -12.74 13.06
N SER A 221 -5.73 -12.70 13.65
CA SER A 221 -6.97 -12.33 12.94
C SER A 221 -7.26 -10.84 13.06
N GLU A 222 -8.11 -10.33 12.16
CA GLU A 222 -8.59 -8.94 12.19
C GLU A 222 -9.23 -8.58 13.54
N ASP A 223 -10.02 -9.50 14.13
CA ASP A 223 -10.67 -9.29 15.43
C ASP A 223 -9.66 -9.09 16.56
N GLU A 224 -8.52 -9.79 16.49
CA GLU A 224 -7.47 -9.72 17.50
C GLU A 224 -6.68 -8.41 17.38
N ILE A 225 -6.39 -7.98 16.15
CA ILE A 225 -5.80 -6.67 15.88
C ILE A 225 -6.72 -5.56 16.38
N ASN A 226 -7.99 -5.58 15.99
CA ASN A 226 -8.96 -4.57 16.40
C ASN A 226 -9.10 -4.50 17.93
N SER A 227 -9.06 -5.66 18.60
CA SER A 227 -9.08 -5.72 20.06
C SER A 227 -7.82 -5.13 20.68
N ALA A 228 -6.63 -5.47 20.18
CA ALA A 228 -5.35 -4.98 20.70
C ALA A 228 -5.19 -3.47 20.52
N VAL A 229 -5.58 -2.93 19.36
CA VAL A 229 -5.51 -1.49 19.07
C VAL A 229 -6.49 -0.71 19.93
N ALA A 230 -7.70 -1.24 20.15
CA ALA A 230 -8.66 -0.65 21.08
C ALA A 230 -8.16 -0.66 22.54
N GLU A 231 -7.50 -1.74 22.98
CA GLU A 231 -6.90 -1.83 24.32
C GLU A 231 -5.72 -0.86 24.50
N ALA A 232 -4.96 -0.59 23.44
CA ALA A 232 -3.92 0.44 23.42
C ALA A 232 -4.48 1.88 23.50
N GLY A 233 -5.80 2.05 23.40
CA GLY A 233 -6.45 3.36 23.43
C GLY A 233 -6.20 4.19 22.17
N ILE A 234 -5.95 3.51 21.04
CA ILE A 234 -5.72 4.15 19.75
C ILE A 234 -7.06 4.15 18.98
N ASP A 235 -7.65 5.33 18.77
CA ASP A 235 -8.90 5.47 18.02
C ASP A 235 -8.64 5.28 16.51
N VAL A 236 -8.98 4.10 15.99
CA VAL A 236 -8.80 3.72 14.57
C VAL A 236 -9.67 4.57 13.61
N GLU A 237 -10.69 5.27 14.12
CA GLU A 237 -11.48 6.25 13.34
C GLU A 237 -10.63 7.42 12.81
N VAL A 238 -9.40 7.62 13.32
CA VAL A 238 -8.48 8.69 12.89
C VAL A 238 -7.40 8.19 11.92
N ALA A 239 -7.18 6.87 11.77
CA ALA A 239 -6.18 6.33 10.83
C ALA A 239 -6.58 6.56 9.36
N ALA A 240 -7.88 6.68 9.06
CA ALA A 240 -8.38 7.09 7.75
C ALA A 240 -8.33 8.61 7.49
N ALA A 241 -7.99 9.42 8.50
CA ALA A 241 -7.95 10.89 8.41
C ALA A 241 -6.53 11.46 8.25
N GLY A 242 -5.50 10.61 8.23
CA GLY A 242 -4.08 11.02 8.17
C GLY A 242 -3.63 11.65 6.84
N ALA A 243 -4.45 11.64 5.80
CA ALA A 243 -4.11 12.22 4.49
C ALA A 243 -4.47 13.72 4.33
N ASP A 244 -5.20 14.34 5.28
CA ASP A 244 -5.76 15.69 5.10
C ASP A 244 -5.20 16.75 6.09
N ALA A 245 -4.19 16.42 6.90
CA ALA A 245 -3.66 17.33 7.93
C ALA A 245 -2.41 18.13 7.51
N LEU A 246 -2.13 18.29 6.21
CA LEU A 246 -1.04 19.14 5.71
C LEU A 246 -1.53 20.14 4.64
N ALA A 247 -2.62 20.86 4.90
CA ALA A 247 -3.04 21.94 4.00
C ALA A 247 -3.55 23.22 4.69
N ASP A 248 -3.60 23.32 6.03
CA ASP A 248 -4.18 24.52 6.66
C ASP A 248 -3.43 25.03 7.90
N GLU A 249 -2.13 25.33 7.76
CA GLU A 249 -1.49 26.32 8.64
C GLU A 249 -0.68 27.34 7.84
N CYS A 250 -1.37 28.25 7.18
CA CYS A 250 -0.84 29.58 6.86
C CYS A 250 -1.96 30.62 6.61
N THR A 251 -2.70 31.03 7.65
CA THR A 251 -3.10 32.44 7.79
C THR A 251 -3.30 32.84 9.26
N ALA A 252 -2.85 34.05 9.56
CA ALA A 252 -2.56 34.61 10.87
C ALA A 252 -3.78 35.02 11.74
N GLU A 253 -3.64 34.75 13.05
CA GLU A 253 -3.67 35.65 14.23
C GLU A 253 -4.85 36.62 14.51
N LEU A 254 -5.15 36.70 15.82
CA LEU A 254 -5.75 37.78 16.64
C LEU A 254 -7.29 37.92 16.72
N ALA A 255 -7.86 37.41 17.81
CA ALA A 255 -8.68 38.23 18.72
C ALA A 255 -8.70 37.63 20.15
N ALA A 256 -8.45 38.50 21.13
CA ALA A 256 -8.37 38.20 22.56
C ALA A 256 -9.67 38.51 23.31
N GLY A 257 -9.84 37.87 24.47
CA GLY A 257 -10.69 38.24 25.63
C GLY A 257 -12.13 37.68 25.59
N ASP A 258 -12.76 37.22 26.66
CA ASP A 258 -12.43 37.09 28.09
C ASP A 258 -13.46 36.14 28.74
N ASP A 259 -13.03 35.45 29.79
CA ASP A 259 -13.73 35.01 31.02
C ASP A 259 -14.97 34.07 31.05
N GLU A 260 -14.70 32.94 31.74
CA GLU A 260 -15.38 32.40 32.93
C GLU A 260 -16.62 31.45 32.83
N ALA A 261 -16.34 30.19 33.24
CA ALA A 261 -17.11 29.24 34.07
C ALA A 261 -18.62 28.97 33.84
N ALA A 262 -18.97 27.68 33.65
CA ALA A 262 -19.50 26.81 34.73
C ALA A 262 -20.25 25.55 34.21
N VAL A 263 -19.84 24.42 34.78
CA VAL A 263 -20.55 23.16 35.13
C VAL A 263 -22.05 23.04 34.81
N ALA A 264 -22.46 21.96 34.12
CA ALA A 264 -23.31 20.86 34.63
C ALA A 264 -24.14 20.12 33.55
N ASN A 265 -23.84 18.82 33.42
CA ASN A 265 -24.75 17.66 33.31
C ASN A 265 -26.23 17.86 32.87
N ALA A 266 -26.61 17.28 31.73
CA ALA A 266 -27.97 16.77 31.45
C ALA A 266 -27.90 15.80 30.24
N THR A 267 -27.98 14.49 30.46
CA THR A 267 -29.21 13.68 30.38
C THR A 267 -29.78 13.57 28.96
N ALA A 268 -29.63 12.37 28.41
CA ALA A 268 -30.22 11.90 27.17
C ALA A 268 -31.75 12.05 27.16
N THR A 269 -32.32 12.45 26.02
CA THR A 269 -33.72 12.21 25.70
C THR A 269 -33.85 11.99 24.18
N ALA A 270 -33.85 10.72 23.77
CA ALA A 270 -34.27 10.32 22.43
C ALA A 270 -35.69 9.73 22.53
N GLY A 271 -36.68 10.50 22.08
CA GLY A 271 -37.90 10.01 21.43
C GLY A 271 -37.86 10.61 20.02
N VAL A 272 -38.21 9.90 18.95
CA VAL A 272 -39.54 9.35 18.68
C VAL A 272 -39.43 8.09 17.81
N ALA A 273 -40.29 7.12 18.12
CA ALA A 273 -40.44 5.85 17.43
C ALA A 273 -41.13 5.95 16.06
N ALA A 274 -40.72 5.02 15.20
CA ALA A 274 -41.50 4.13 14.33
C ALA A 274 -42.44 4.70 13.25
N ALA A 275 -42.20 4.28 12.00
CA ALA A 275 -43.22 3.61 11.21
C ALA A 275 -42.58 2.61 10.23
N VAL A 276 -42.87 1.33 10.47
CA VAL A 276 -42.67 0.20 9.57
C VAL A 276 -43.80 0.20 8.53
N ALA A 277 -43.48 -0.02 7.26
CA ALA A 277 -44.46 -0.46 6.27
C ALA A 277 -43.82 -1.53 5.38
N THR A 278 -44.29 -2.75 5.56
CA THR A 278 -44.12 -3.92 4.69
C THR A 278 -45.00 -3.79 3.44
N ASP A 279 -44.48 -4.12 2.26
CA ASP A 279 -45.25 -4.84 1.26
C ASP A 279 -44.31 -5.61 0.32
N GLU A 280 -44.56 -6.90 0.14
CA GLU A 280 -43.93 -7.76 -0.86
C GLU A 280 -44.85 -7.89 -2.08
N VAL A 281 -44.30 -7.84 -3.30
CA VAL A 281 -44.77 -8.68 -4.43
C VAL A 281 -43.59 -8.96 -5.38
N GLU A 282 -43.44 -10.24 -5.75
CA GLU A 282 -42.46 -10.80 -6.70
C GLU A 282 -42.67 -10.39 -8.19
N ALA A 283 -41.52 -10.40 -8.90
CA ALA A 283 -41.18 -10.87 -10.25
C ALA A 283 -42.13 -10.69 -11.46
N ASP A 284 -41.65 -10.00 -12.52
CA ASP A 284 -41.38 -10.58 -13.86
C ASP A 284 -40.50 -9.65 -14.72
N GLN A 285 -39.90 -10.24 -15.76
CA GLN A 285 -38.67 -9.91 -16.48
C GLN A 285 -38.77 -8.98 -17.72
N VAL A 286 -37.61 -8.36 -18.04
CA VAL A 286 -36.99 -8.05 -19.37
C VAL A 286 -37.62 -6.98 -20.29
N ALA A 287 -36.91 -5.86 -20.47
CA ALA A 287 -36.15 -5.52 -21.70
C ALA A 287 -35.87 -4.00 -21.84
N SER A 288 -34.58 -3.68 -22.04
CA SER A 288 -33.99 -2.59 -22.82
C SER A 288 -34.84 -1.35 -23.14
N SER A 289 -34.47 -0.21 -22.55
CA SER A 289 -34.31 1.04 -23.29
C SER A 289 -33.26 1.91 -22.61
N SER A 290 -32.18 2.12 -23.35
CA SER A 290 -31.23 3.22 -23.22
C SER A 290 -31.90 4.57 -22.94
N SER A 291 -31.60 5.14 -21.77
CA SER A 291 -31.52 6.60 -21.59
C SER A 291 -30.89 6.89 -20.23
N SER A 292 -29.61 7.28 -20.29
CA SER A 292 -29.04 8.38 -19.52
C SER A 292 -29.50 8.48 -18.06
N ALA A 293 -29.02 7.58 -17.21
CA ALA A 293 -28.76 7.97 -15.83
C ALA A 293 -27.65 9.03 -15.88
N ASP A 294 -27.91 10.19 -15.28
CA ASP A 294 -27.12 11.41 -15.33
C ASP A 294 -25.59 11.20 -15.37
N VAL A 295 -25.04 11.29 -16.59
CA VAL A 295 -23.62 11.51 -16.87
C VAL A 295 -23.32 12.99 -16.62
N LEU A 296 -23.47 13.44 -15.38
CA LEU A 296 -23.13 14.81 -14.99
C LEU A 296 -21.84 14.91 -14.15
N GLY A 297 -21.15 13.80 -13.88
CA GLY A 297 -19.86 13.76 -13.17
C GLY A 297 -18.81 12.80 -13.75
N LEU A 298 -18.93 12.40 -15.03
CA LEU A 298 -17.96 11.52 -15.72
C LEU A 298 -17.26 12.20 -16.89
N ALA A 299 -17.67 13.41 -17.27
CA ALA A 299 -17.13 14.10 -18.44
C ALA A 299 -15.70 14.63 -18.21
N ASN A 300 -15.25 14.68 -16.96
CA ASN A 300 -13.93 15.19 -16.57
C ASN A 300 -12.98 14.12 -16.02
N LEU A 301 -13.42 12.86 -15.85
CA LEU A 301 -12.52 11.81 -15.38
C LEU A 301 -11.45 11.50 -16.43
N ASP A 302 -10.18 11.70 -16.07
CA ASP A 302 -9.05 11.35 -16.93
C ASP A 302 -8.76 9.85 -16.86
N LEU A 303 -9.54 9.09 -17.65
CA LEU A 303 -9.35 7.65 -17.82
C LEU A 303 -8.22 7.31 -18.81
N GLY A 304 -7.35 8.26 -19.17
CA GLY A 304 -6.26 8.07 -20.11
C GLY A 304 -6.74 7.57 -21.49
N LEU A 305 -6.24 6.39 -21.89
CA LEU A 305 -6.56 5.72 -23.14
C LEU A 305 -8.03 5.26 -23.25
N CYS A 306 -8.72 5.10 -22.12
CA CYS A 306 -10.14 4.70 -22.05
C CYS A 306 -11.09 5.89 -22.03
N ARG A 307 -10.68 7.02 -22.62
CA ARG A 307 -11.46 8.26 -22.61
C ARG A 307 -12.90 8.05 -23.08
N GLY A 308 -13.85 8.48 -22.26
CA GLY A 308 -15.29 8.39 -22.53
C GLY A 308 -15.92 7.05 -22.14
N ALA A 309 -15.14 6.13 -21.56
CA ALA A 309 -15.65 4.94 -20.92
C ALA A 309 -16.26 5.24 -19.54
N SER A 310 -16.95 4.26 -18.95
CA SER A 310 -17.47 4.35 -17.58
C SER A 310 -16.97 3.18 -16.74
N PRO A 311 -16.14 3.42 -15.71
CA PRO A 311 -15.71 2.36 -14.79
C PRO A 311 -16.80 1.98 -13.77
N LEU A 312 -18.02 2.54 -13.85
CA LEU A 312 -19.05 2.30 -12.84
C LEU A 312 -19.59 0.87 -12.88
N ILE A 313 -20.12 0.44 -11.75
CA ILE A 313 -20.72 -0.88 -11.52
C ILE A 313 -22.24 -0.77 -11.41
N ALA A 314 -22.94 -1.72 -12.02
CA ALA A 314 -24.35 -1.97 -11.80
C ALA A 314 -24.54 -3.22 -10.93
N PHE A 315 -25.56 -3.21 -10.06
CA PHE A 315 -26.01 -4.37 -9.31
C PHE A 315 -27.40 -4.80 -9.82
N GLY A 316 -27.53 -6.07 -10.20
CA GLY A 316 -28.77 -6.64 -10.75
C GLY A 316 -29.02 -8.07 -10.27
N GLY A 317 -30.23 -8.33 -9.76
CA GLY A 317 -30.59 -9.62 -9.17
C GLY A 317 -29.78 -9.89 -7.90
N SER A 318 -28.67 -10.60 -8.06
CA SER A 318 -27.69 -10.92 -7.01
C SER A 318 -26.23 -10.72 -7.45
N SER A 319 -26.01 -10.09 -8.63
CA SER A 319 -24.69 -10.02 -9.26
C SER A 319 -24.30 -8.60 -9.64
N TYR A 320 -23.00 -8.37 -9.73
CA TYR A 320 -22.38 -7.12 -10.16
C TYR A 320 -21.88 -7.22 -11.59
N ALA A 321 -22.00 -6.14 -12.36
CA ALA A 321 -21.43 -6.06 -13.70
C ALA A 321 -20.97 -4.63 -14.02
N PRO A 322 -19.96 -4.43 -14.89
CA PRO A 322 -19.60 -3.10 -15.37
C PRO A 322 -20.76 -2.47 -16.15
N VAL A 323 -20.93 -1.16 -15.99
CA VAL A 323 -21.90 -0.37 -16.78
C VAL A 323 -21.44 -0.28 -18.23
N ASP A 324 -20.12 -0.14 -18.46
CA ASP A 324 -19.53 -0.10 -19.80
C ASP A 324 -18.79 -1.40 -20.15
N LEU A 325 -19.51 -2.31 -20.80
CA LEU A 325 -18.97 -3.59 -21.28
C LEU A 325 -18.07 -3.44 -22.54
N GLY A 326 -17.98 -2.25 -23.12
CA GLY A 326 -17.12 -1.98 -24.27
C GLY A 326 -15.64 -1.91 -23.89
N VAL A 327 -15.35 -1.27 -22.75
CA VAL A 327 -14.00 -1.15 -22.19
C VAL A 327 -13.77 -2.13 -21.05
N PHE A 328 -14.73 -2.25 -20.14
CA PHE A 328 -14.67 -3.15 -18.99
C PHE A 328 -15.43 -4.44 -19.32
N SER A 329 -14.93 -5.21 -20.29
CA SER A 329 -15.59 -6.43 -20.73
C SER A 329 -15.42 -7.57 -19.71
N HIS A 330 -16.35 -7.66 -18.77
CA HIS A 330 -16.39 -8.70 -17.74
C HIS A 330 -17.79 -9.30 -17.63
N ASN A 331 -17.86 -10.60 -17.32
CA ASN A 331 -19.14 -11.25 -17.03
C ASN A 331 -19.69 -10.77 -15.68
N SER A 332 -20.99 -10.89 -15.46
CA SER A 332 -21.56 -10.64 -14.14
C SER A 332 -20.95 -11.58 -13.09
N VAL A 333 -20.59 -11.07 -11.92
CA VAL A 333 -20.00 -11.83 -10.82
C VAL A 333 -20.74 -11.61 -9.51
N ASP A 334 -20.72 -12.61 -8.63
CA ASP A 334 -21.31 -12.50 -7.29
C ASP A 334 -20.39 -11.78 -6.29
N SER A 335 -19.08 -11.71 -6.60
CA SER A 335 -18.08 -11.05 -5.77
C SER A 335 -17.82 -9.63 -6.25
N ILE A 336 -18.14 -8.65 -5.40
CA ILE A 336 -17.81 -7.24 -5.66
C ILE A 336 -16.29 -7.03 -5.68
N ASN A 337 -15.53 -7.75 -4.87
CA ASN A 337 -14.07 -7.65 -4.83
C ASN A 337 -13.46 -8.08 -6.17
N ALA A 338 -13.94 -9.19 -6.74
CA ALA A 338 -13.46 -9.66 -8.04
C ALA A 338 -13.75 -8.64 -9.16
N LEU A 339 -14.92 -7.99 -9.13
CA LEU A 339 -15.28 -7.00 -10.14
C LEU A 339 -14.49 -5.69 -10.00
N THR A 340 -14.37 -5.20 -8.77
CA THR A 340 -13.69 -3.94 -8.47
C THR A 340 -12.19 -4.05 -8.72
N SER A 341 -11.54 -5.16 -8.36
CA SER A 341 -10.16 -5.46 -8.77
C SER A 341 -9.99 -5.35 -10.28
N PHE A 342 -10.82 -6.06 -11.05
CA PHE A 342 -10.74 -6.03 -12.51
C PHE A 342 -10.87 -4.61 -13.09
N ILE A 343 -11.79 -3.80 -12.56
CA ILE A 343 -12.00 -2.42 -13.02
C ILE A 343 -10.80 -1.55 -12.69
N CYS A 344 -10.27 -1.62 -11.47
CA CYS A 344 -9.12 -0.83 -11.05
C CYS A 344 -7.84 -1.25 -11.79
N ASP A 345 -7.63 -2.54 -11.99
CA ASP A 345 -6.52 -3.06 -12.80
C ASP A 345 -6.61 -2.57 -14.24
N THR A 346 -7.81 -2.58 -14.83
CA THR A 346 -8.03 -2.08 -16.19
C THR A 346 -7.74 -0.57 -16.26
N LEU A 347 -8.16 0.20 -15.25
CA LEU A 347 -7.89 1.63 -15.16
C LEU A 347 -6.38 1.93 -15.05
N SER A 348 -5.68 1.22 -14.18
CA SER A 348 -4.25 1.40 -13.94
C SER A 348 -3.40 0.94 -15.14
N SER A 349 -3.64 -0.27 -15.65
CA SER A 349 -2.76 -0.90 -16.64
C SER A 349 -3.12 -0.60 -18.10
N THR A 350 -4.39 -0.73 -18.45
CA THR A 350 -4.86 -0.69 -19.85
C THR A 350 -5.25 0.72 -20.24
N CYS A 351 -5.98 1.39 -19.35
CA CYS A 351 -6.43 2.74 -19.56
C CYS A 351 -5.33 3.76 -19.25
N LEU A 352 -4.35 3.43 -18.40
CA LEU A 352 -3.36 4.39 -17.90
C LEU A 352 -4.05 5.66 -17.40
N ALA A 353 -5.08 5.47 -16.58
CA ALA A 353 -5.85 6.56 -15.99
C ALA A 353 -4.94 7.43 -15.10
N ASN A 354 -5.36 8.66 -14.87
CA ASN A 354 -4.69 9.55 -13.94
C ASN A 354 -4.63 8.93 -12.53
N SER A 355 -3.57 9.24 -11.77
CA SER A 355 -3.34 8.71 -10.42
C SER A 355 -4.56 8.87 -9.51
N ASP A 356 -5.21 10.03 -9.56
CA ASP A 356 -6.34 10.35 -8.70
C ASP A 356 -7.54 9.44 -9.00
N VAL A 357 -7.71 9.05 -10.28
CA VAL A 357 -8.73 8.09 -10.72
C VAL A 357 -8.41 6.68 -10.25
N VAL A 358 -7.14 6.28 -10.29
CA VAL A 358 -6.70 4.97 -9.80
C VAL A 358 -6.88 4.89 -8.29
N GLU A 359 -6.49 5.93 -7.55
CA GLU A 359 -6.67 6.05 -6.11
C GLU A 359 -8.15 6.02 -5.72
N ALA A 360 -9.00 6.78 -6.40
CA ALA A 360 -10.45 6.73 -6.17
C ALA A 360 -11.06 5.36 -6.47
N CYS A 361 -10.52 4.63 -7.46
CA CYS A 361 -10.95 3.27 -7.74
C CYS A 361 -10.58 2.32 -6.59
N VAL A 362 -9.35 2.39 -6.09
CA VAL A 362 -8.88 1.56 -4.97
C VAL A 362 -9.64 1.90 -3.68
N LEU A 363 -9.88 3.18 -3.41
CA LEU A 363 -10.76 3.61 -2.32
C LEU A 363 -12.17 3.04 -2.49
N GLY A 364 -12.74 3.15 -3.70
CA GLY A 364 -14.05 2.60 -4.02
C GLY A 364 -14.11 1.09 -3.79
N GLN A 365 -13.05 0.36 -4.14
CA GLN A 365 -12.92 -1.07 -3.92
C GLN A 365 -12.95 -1.40 -2.42
N ALA A 366 -12.17 -0.70 -1.60
CA ALA A 366 -12.15 -0.88 -0.16
C ALA A 366 -13.51 -0.58 0.48
N LEU A 367 -14.18 0.51 0.07
CA LEU A 367 -15.51 0.87 0.57
C LEU A 367 -16.59 -0.13 0.13
N ALA A 368 -16.48 -0.67 -1.09
CA ALA A 368 -17.41 -1.65 -1.62
C ALA A 368 -17.27 -3.02 -0.93
N ALA A 369 -16.06 -3.41 -0.55
CA ALA A 369 -15.79 -4.66 0.17
C ALA A 369 -16.50 -4.72 1.53
N GLN A 370 -16.76 -3.58 2.16
CA GLN A 370 -17.46 -3.46 3.44
C GLN A 370 -19.00 -3.55 3.33
N GLN A 371 -19.53 -3.71 2.13
CA GLN A 371 -20.96 -3.63 1.85
C GLN A 371 -21.41 -4.81 0.99
N THR A 372 -22.74 -4.96 0.83
CA THR A 372 -23.31 -5.98 -0.06
C THR A 372 -24.46 -5.42 -0.88
N GLY A 373 -24.75 -6.11 -1.98
CA GLY A 373 -25.82 -5.73 -2.91
C GLY A 373 -25.60 -4.34 -3.50
N ILE A 374 -26.69 -3.60 -3.68
CA ILE A 374 -26.63 -2.27 -4.29
C ILE A 374 -25.78 -1.28 -3.48
N ALA A 375 -25.63 -1.48 -2.16
CA ALA A 375 -24.81 -0.60 -1.31
C ALA A 375 -23.32 -0.70 -1.67
N ALA A 376 -22.84 -1.89 -2.02
CA ALA A 376 -21.45 -2.09 -2.44
C ALA A 376 -21.15 -1.43 -3.79
N ALA A 377 -22.05 -1.60 -4.77
CA ALA A 377 -21.93 -0.92 -6.06
C ALA A 377 -21.97 0.61 -5.91
N ASN A 378 -22.84 1.13 -5.04
CA ASN A 378 -22.93 2.56 -4.76
C ASN A 378 -21.66 3.09 -4.07
N ALA A 379 -21.10 2.34 -3.12
CA ALA A 379 -19.87 2.72 -2.42
C ALA A 379 -18.70 2.88 -3.41
N PHE A 380 -18.53 1.90 -4.31
CA PHE A 380 -17.55 1.98 -5.39
C PHE A 380 -17.79 3.19 -6.31
N ASN A 381 -19.02 3.31 -6.82
CA ASN A 381 -19.38 4.36 -7.78
C ASN A 381 -19.20 5.76 -7.18
N ASN A 382 -19.53 5.95 -5.91
CA ASN A 382 -19.40 7.24 -5.24
C ASN A 382 -17.94 7.66 -5.09
N ALA A 383 -17.03 6.75 -4.77
CA ALA A 383 -15.61 7.08 -4.67
C ALA A 383 -15.07 7.64 -5.99
N ILE A 384 -15.46 7.05 -7.12
CA ILE A 384 -15.07 7.48 -8.47
C ILE A 384 -15.73 8.82 -8.84
N LEU A 385 -17.01 9.01 -8.51
CA LEU A 385 -17.79 10.21 -8.88
C LEU A 385 -17.47 11.44 -8.02
N LEU A 386 -16.87 11.27 -6.84
CA LEU A 386 -16.52 12.37 -5.92
C LEU A 386 -15.24 13.13 -6.33
N LEU A 387 -14.48 12.63 -7.32
CA LEU A 387 -13.34 13.36 -7.91
C LEU A 387 -13.72 14.63 -8.70
N ASP A 388 -15.02 14.86 -8.95
CA ASP A 388 -15.52 15.96 -9.78
C ASP A 388 -16.11 17.13 -8.93
N VAL A 389 -15.78 17.22 -7.63
CA VAL A 389 -16.25 18.28 -6.70
C VAL A 389 -15.17 19.30 -6.36
#